data_AF-A0A4Y2IXI8-F1
#
_entry.id   AF-A0A4Y2IXI8-F1
#
_cell.length_a   1.000
_cell.length_b   1.000
_cell.length_c   1.000
_cell.angle_alpha   90.00
_cell.angle_beta   90.00
_cell.angle_gamma   90.00
#
_symmetry.space_group_name_H-M   'P 1'
#
loop_
_entity.id
_entity.type
_entity.pdbx_description
1 polymer ?
#
loop_
_entity_poly.entity_id
_entity_poly.type
_entity_poly.pdbx_seq_one_letter_code
_entity_poly.pdbx_strand_id
1 'polypeptide(L)'
;MLADDRNHIRELALRRILKARSAVTTTIATNSIRIFNLPAFNLCAMDYVDLIKWENVTEPPLTERFSDDMIAEAIIIPSIIQEALLPTIKGSPCHPHSTERIVKVVTEAAAAVC
;
A
#
# COMPACT_ATOMS: atom_id res chain seq x y z
N MET A 1 -2.26 2.34 6.98
CA MET A 1 -3.56 1.93 6.41
C MET A 1 -4.01 0.57 6.89
N LEU A 2 -3.40 -0.56 6.50
CA LEU A 2 -3.86 -1.89 6.99
C LEU A 2 -3.72 -2.08 8.50
N ALA A 3 -2.75 -1.41 9.13
CA ALA A 3 -2.55 -1.35 10.59
C ALA A 3 -3.22 -0.16 11.28
N ASP A 4 -4.07 0.60 10.58
CA ASP A 4 -4.80 1.72 11.18
C ASP A 4 -5.89 1.20 12.14
N ASP A 5 -6.17 1.94 13.21
CA ASP A 5 -7.20 1.57 14.18
C ASP A 5 -8.62 1.75 13.63
N ARG A 6 -8.81 2.67 12.67
CA ARG A 6 -10.10 2.97 12.03
C ARG A 6 -10.47 1.88 11.03
N ASN A 7 -11.59 1.20 11.27
CA ASN A 7 -12.08 0.10 10.40
C ASN A 7 -12.22 0.51 8.93
N HIS A 8 -12.84 1.66 8.66
CA HIS A 8 -13.08 2.14 7.30
C HIS A 8 -11.77 2.41 6.53
N ILE A 9 -10.68 2.75 7.23
CA ILE A 9 -9.35 2.93 6.61
C ILE A 9 -8.71 1.59 6.26
N ARG A 10 -8.85 0.58 7.13
CA ARG A 10 -8.37 -0.79 6.83
C ARG A 10 -9.12 -1.38 5.64
N GLU A 11 -10.44 -1.23 5.60
CA GLU A 11 -11.30 -1.65 4.50
C GLU A 11 -10.93 -0.97 3.18
N LEU A 12 -10.71 0.36 3.21
CA LEU A 12 -10.23 1.12 2.07
C LEU A 12 -8.88 0.60 1.57
N ALA A 13 -7.98 0.21 2.47
CA ALA A 13 -6.68 -0.37 2.11
C ALA A 13 -6.83 -1.70 1.35
N LEU A 14 -7.70 -2.59 1.81
CA LEU A 14 -7.97 -3.88 1.15
C LEU A 14 -8.56 -3.69 -0.24
N ARG A 15 -9.51 -2.75 -0.40
CA ARG A 15 -10.04 -2.39 -1.73
C ARG A 15 -8.97 -1.85 -2.67
N ARG A 16 -8.07 -1.00 -2.16
CA ARG A 16 -6.93 -0.46 -2.92
C ARG A 16 -5.99 -1.58 -3.37
N ILE A 17 -5.76 -2.59 -2.54
CA ILE A 17 -4.95 -3.78 -2.88
C ILE A 17 -5.59 -4.59 -4.01
N LEU A 18 -6.87 -4.95 -3.89
CA LEU A 18 -7.57 -5.69 -4.95
C LEU A 18 -7.53 -4.94 -6.29
N LYS A 19 -7.77 -3.63 -6.25
CA LYS A 19 -7.67 -2.78 -7.46
C LYS A 19 -6.25 -2.79 -8.06
N ALA A 20 -5.22 -2.70 -7.22
CA ALA A 20 -3.83 -2.75 -7.67
C ALA A 20 -3.48 -4.11 -8.30
N ARG A 21 -3.98 -5.22 -7.74
CA ARG A 21 -3.82 -6.56 -8.32
C ARG A 21 -4.44 -6.67 -9.70
N SER A 22 -5.69 -6.25 -9.87
CA SER A 22 -6.37 -6.29 -11.18
C SER A 22 -5.66 -5.43 -12.24
N ALA A 23 -5.03 -4.32 -11.86
CA ALA A 23 -4.21 -3.50 -12.75
C ALA A 23 -2.90 -4.21 -13.16
N VAL A 24 -2.31 -5.00 -12.24
CA VAL A 24 -1.12 -5.83 -12.48
C VAL A 24 -1.41 -7.06 -13.35
N THR A 25 -2.57 -7.71 -13.18
CA THR A 25 -2.98 -8.85 -14.03
C THR A 25 -3.10 -8.46 -15.51
N THR A 26 -3.34 -7.19 -15.80
CA THR A 26 -3.37 -6.67 -17.19
C THR A 26 -1.96 -6.44 -17.77
N THR A 27 -0.91 -6.40 -16.93
CA THR A 27 0.46 -6.03 -17.32
C THR A 27 1.50 -7.13 -17.15
N ILE A 28 1.19 -8.25 -16.49
CA ILE A 28 2.18 -9.32 -16.25
C ILE A 28 1.67 -10.67 -16.75
N ALA A 29 1.78 -10.87 -18.06
CA ALA A 29 2.26 -12.14 -18.57
C ALA A 29 3.79 -12.09 -18.54
N THR A 30 4.45 -13.11 -17.99
CA THR A 30 5.91 -13.38 -18.04
C THR A 30 6.81 -12.60 -17.07
N ASN A 31 7.44 -13.31 -16.12
CA ASN A 31 8.78 -13.13 -15.54
C ASN A 31 9.40 -11.71 -15.45
N SER A 32 8.62 -10.67 -15.15
CA SER A 32 9.11 -9.30 -15.12
C SER A 32 9.53 -8.90 -13.71
N ILE A 33 10.71 -8.29 -13.61
CA ILE A 33 11.21 -7.72 -12.36
C ILE A 33 10.19 -6.68 -11.88
N ARG A 34 9.75 -6.79 -10.63
CA ARG A 34 8.82 -5.85 -10.03
C ARG A 34 9.51 -4.49 -9.83
N ILE A 35 9.16 -3.51 -10.66
CA ILE A 35 9.67 -2.14 -10.53
C ILE A 35 8.86 -1.41 -9.46
N PHE A 36 9.54 -0.89 -8.44
CA PHE A 36 8.91 0.05 -7.51
C PHE A 36 8.79 1.41 -8.19
N ASN A 37 7.57 1.76 -8.61
CA ASN A 37 7.25 3.10 -9.08
C ASN A 37 6.87 3.99 -7.89
N LEU A 38 7.49 5.16 -7.79
CA LEU A 38 7.14 6.13 -6.75
C LEU A 38 5.75 6.70 -7.08
N PRO A 39 4.74 6.52 -6.20
CA PRO A 39 3.43 7.05 -6.49
C PRO A 39 3.40 8.56 -6.36
N ALA A 40 2.51 9.20 -7.10
CA ALA A 40 2.23 10.61 -6.91
C ALA A 40 1.71 10.83 -5.48
N PHE A 41 2.17 11.89 -4.82
CA PHE A 41 1.77 12.23 -3.45
C PHE A 41 1.23 13.65 -3.36
N ASN A 42 0.32 13.89 -2.41
CA ASN A 42 -0.32 15.17 -2.15
C ASN A 42 0.22 15.78 -0.85
N LEU A 43 1.14 16.73 -0.96
CA LEU A 43 1.73 17.42 0.20
C LEU A 43 0.72 18.30 0.95
N CYS A 44 -0.40 18.66 0.33
CA CYS A 44 -1.49 19.42 0.97
C CYS A 44 -2.52 18.52 1.67
N ALA A 45 -2.29 17.21 1.75
CA ALA A 45 -3.20 16.29 2.41
C ALA A 45 -3.24 16.54 3.93
N MET A 46 -4.45 16.52 4.50
CA MET A 46 -4.68 16.68 5.94
C MET A 46 -4.64 15.34 6.68
N ASP A 47 -4.90 14.23 5.98
CA ASP A 47 -4.78 12.87 6.49
C ASP A 47 -3.80 12.09 5.59
N TYR A 48 -2.99 11.25 6.22
CA TYR A 48 -2.02 10.39 5.53
C TYR A 48 -2.69 9.42 4.53
N VAL A 49 -3.98 9.13 4.72
CA VAL A 49 -4.80 8.30 3.82
C VAL A 49 -4.87 8.88 2.40
N ASP A 50 -4.79 10.22 2.30
CA ASP A 50 -4.85 11.00 1.06
C ASP A 50 -3.48 11.47 0.58
N LEU A 51 -2.43 11.20 1.36
CA LEU A 51 -1.06 11.55 1.02
C LEU A 51 -0.60 10.86 -0.26
N ILE A 52 -1.01 9.62 -0.50
CA ILE A 52 -0.63 8.84 -1.68
C ILE A 52 -1.81 8.82 -2.67
N LYS A 53 -1.56 9.14 -3.93
CA LYS A 53 -2.52 8.91 -5.03
C LYS A 53 -2.43 7.44 -5.47
N TRP A 54 -3.54 6.72 -5.32
CA TRP A 54 -3.61 5.26 -5.52
C TRP A 54 -3.90 4.82 -6.96
N GLU A 55 -3.76 5.72 -7.95
CA GLU A 55 -4.08 5.45 -9.35
C GLU A 55 -3.09 4.50 -10.03
N ASN A 56 -1.79 4.65 -9.74
CA ASN A 56 -0.69 3.89 -10.36
C ASN A 56 0.16 3.14 -9.33
N VAL A 57 -0.44 2.72 -8.21
CA VAL A 57 0.26 2.01 -7.13
C VAL A 57 0.22 0.51 -7.37
N THR A 58 1.37 -0.15 -7.31
CA THR A 58 1.49 -1.61 -7.29
C THR A 58 1.22 -2.16 -5.88
N GLU A 59 0.55 -3.30 -5.78
CA GLU A 59 0.25 -3.95 -4.51
C GLU A 59 1.51 -4.20 -3.66
N PRO A 60 1.62 -3.82 -2.38
CA PRO A 60 2.76 -4.13 -1.52
C PRO A 60 3.20 -5.61 -1.52
N PRO A 61 4.51 -5.95 -1.51
CA PRO A 61 4.96 -7.35 -1.45
C PRO A 61 4.47 -8.08 -0.19
N LEU A 62 4.24 -7.32 0.88
CA LEU A 62 3.76 -7.85 2.15
C LEU A 62 2.38 -8.52 2.05
N THR A 63 1.57 -8.14 1.07
CA THR A 63 0.22 -8.69 0.89
C THR A 63 0.16 -9.82 -0.14
N GLU A 64 1.23 -10.04 -0.90
CA GLU A 64 1.32 -11.05 -1.98
C GLU A 64 0.99 -12.48 -1.51
N ARG A 65 1.33 -12.80 -0.26
CA ARG A 65 1.05 -14.13 0.33
C ARG A 65 -0.44 -14.39 0.64
N PHE A 66 -1.30 -13.38 0.56
CA PHE A 66 -2.73 -13.52 0.81
C PHE A 66 -3.49 -13.59 -0.51
N SER A 67 -4.40 -14.56 -0.69
CA SER A 67 -5.20 -14.69 -1.91
C SER A 67 -6.20 -13.55 -2.08
N ASP A 68 -6.66 -13.32 -3.32
CA ASP A 68 -7.71 -12.34 -3.61
C ASP A 68 -8.99 -12.65 -2.82
N ASP A 69 -9.37 -13.93 -2.74
CA ASP A 69 -10.54 -14.39 -1.98
C ASP A 69 -10.41 -14.04 -0.50
N MET A 70 -9.24 -14.26 0.11
CA MET A 70 -9.01 -13.94 1.52
C MET A 70 -9.08 -12.43 1.77
N ILE A 71 -8.59 -11.61 0.84
CA ILE A 71 -8.70 -10.15 0.94
C ILE A 71 -10.15 -9.69 0.75
N ALA A 72 -10.89 -10.30 -0.19
CA ALA A 72 -12.30 -10.02 -0.41
C ALA A 72 -13.15 -10.40 0.82
N GLU A 73 -12.86 -11.55 1.43
CA GLU A 73 -13.52 -12.00 2.67
C GLU A 73 -13.20 -11.05 3.83
N ALA A 74 -11.96 -10.58 3.94
CA ALA A 74 -11.56 -9.62 4.98
C ALA A 74 -12.24 -8.24 4.84
N ILE A 75 -12.74 -7.88 3.66
CA ILE A 75 -13.58 -6.68 3.47
C ILE A 75 -14.97 -6.88 4.07
N ILE A 76 -15.53 -8.10 3.96
CA ILE A 76 -16.87 -8.44 4.46
C ILE A 76 -16.82 -8.72 5.96
N ILE A 77 -15.75 -9.36 6.43
CA ILE A 77 -15.56 -9.85 7.80
C ILE A 77 -14.31 -9.19 8.40
N PRO A 78 -14.46 -8.06 9.12
CA PRO A 78 -13.32 -7.30 9.63
C PRO A 78 -12.45 -8.03 10.66
N SER A 79 -12.94 -9.09 11.30
CA SER A 79 -12.16 -9.90 12.25
C SER A 79 -11.01 -10.65 11.58
N ILE A 80 -11.14 -11.02 10.30
CA ILE A 80 -10.06 -11.66 9.52
C ILE A 80 -8.83 -10.75 9.44
N ILE A 81 -9.03 -9.42 9.41
CA ILE A 81 -7.92 -8.46 9.41
C ILE A 81 -7.11 -8.58 10.70
N GLN A 82 -7.78 -8.71 11.84
CA GLN A 82 -7.16 -8.79 13.16
C GLN A 82 -6.44 -10.11 13.39
N GLU A 83 -7.05 -11.21 12.95
CA GLU A 83 -6.54 -12.55 13.22
C GLU A 83 -5.45 -12.98 12.24
N ALA A 84 -5.57 -12.61 10.96
CA ALA A 84 -4.69 -13.12 9.91
C ALA A 84 -3.75 -12.08 9.32
N LEU A 85 -4.23 -10.87 9.02
CA LEU A 85 -3.41 -9.85 8.34
C LEU A 85 -2.55 -9.03 9.31
N LEU A 86 -3.06 -8.66 10.48
CA LEU A 86 -2.37 -7.76 11.40
C LEU A 86 -1.12 -8.34 12.07
N PRO A 87 -1.09 -9.61 12.51
CA PRO A 87 0.14 -10.24 13.02
C PRO A 87 1.24 -10.23 11.94
N THR A 88 0.83 -10.57 10.72
CA THR A 88 1.42 -10.18 9.44
C THR A 88 2.24 -8.90 9.41
N ILE A 89 1.50 -7.82 9.56
CA ILE A 89 1.96 -6.46 9.29
C ILE A 89 2.78 -5.93 10.47
N LYS A 90 2.34 -6.21 11.70
CA LYS A 90 3.01 -5.76 12.93
C LYS A 90 4.30 -6.53 13.21
N GLY A 91 4.37 -7.80 12.81
CA GLY A 91 5.56 -8.64 12.99
C GLY A 91 6.68 -8.39 11.98
N SER A 92 6.41 -7.65 10.89
CA SER A 92 7.43 -7.28 9.92
C SER A 92 8.27 -6.11 10.48
N PRO A 93 9.61 -6.26 10.62
CA PRO A 93 10.49 -5.14 10.93
C PRO A 93 10.50 -4.21 9.70
N CYS A 94 9.59 -3.24 9.69
CA CYS A 94 9.39 -2.40 8.52
C CYS A 94 10.33 -1.19 8.56
N HIS A 95 11.35 -1.21 7.71
CA HIS A 95 11.82 -0.02 7.01
C HIS A 95 11.12 0.01 5.66
N PRO A 96 10.04 0.79 5.46
CA PRO A 96 9.39 0.83 4.17
C PRO A 96 10.34 1.56 3.22
N HIS A 97 10.96 0.84 2.28
CA HIS A 97 11.73 1.42 1.15
C HIS A 97 10.96 2.57 0.47
N SER A 98 9.62 2.52 0.47
CA SER A 98 8.76 3.60 -0.01
C SER A 98 8.95 4.90 0.79
N THR A 99 8.94 4.82 2.12
CA THR A 99 9.15 5.96 3.01
C THR A 99 10.53 6.57 2.80
N GLU A 100 11.58 5.74 2.71
CA GLU A 100 12.94 6.22 2.47
C GLU A 100 13.06 6.96 1.14
N ARG A 101 12.48 6.41 0.07
CA ARG A 101 12.46 7.05 -1.26
C ARG A 101 11.68 8.36 -1.25
N ILE A 102 10.53 8.42 -0.57
CA ILE A 102 9.74 9.64 -0.43
C ILE A 102 10.54 10.71 0.33
N VAL A 103 11.13 10.36 1.49
CA VAL A 103 11.93 11.29 2.31
C VAL A 103 13.10 11.83 1.51
N LYS A 104 13.78 10.98 0.73
CA LYS A 104 14.86 11.41 -0.17
C LYS A 104 14.39 12.46 -1.17
N VAL A 105 13.31 12.18 -1.91
CA VAL A 105 12.77 13.11 -2.93
C VAL A 105 12.34 14.44 -2.30
N VAL A 106 11.69 14.42 -1.13
CA VAL A 106 11.29 15.64 -0.42
C VAL A 106 12.52 16.45 0.02
N THR A 107 13.55 15.78 0.52
CA THR A 107 14.79 16.44 0.99
C THR A 107 15.56 17.06 -0.19
N GLU A 108 15.68 16.35 -1.31
CA GLU A 108 16.32 16.85 -2.53
C GLU A 108 15.56 18.06 -3.11
N ALA A 109 14.22 17.99 -3.13
CA ALA A 109 13.39 19.11 -3.60
C ALA A 109 13.51 20.34 -2.69
N ALA A 110 13.54 20.16 -1.37
CA ALA A 110 13.71 21.26 -0.42
C ALA A 110 15.09 21.93 -0.55
N ALA A 111 16.15 21.14 -0.75
CA ALA A 111 17.50 21.65 -0.95
C ALA A 111 17.65 22.45 -2.25
N ALA A 112 16.83 22.18 -3.29
CA ALA A 112 16.87 22.90 -4.56
C ALA A 112 16.16 24.27 -4.52
N VAL A 113 15.36 24.54 -3.49
CA VAL A 113 14.63 25.81 -3.30
C VAL A 113 15.42 26.80 -2.43
N CYS A 114 16.37 26.31 -1.64
CA CYS A 114 17.27 27.12 -0.81
C CYS A 114 18.56 27.47 -1.56
#